data_AF-A0A3R7XQU6-F1
#
_entry.id   AF-A0A3R7XQU6-F1
#
_cell.length_a   1.000
_cell.length_b   1.000
_cell.length_c   1.000
_cell.angle_alpha   90.00
_cell.angle_beta   90.00
_cell.angle_gamma   90.00
#
_symmetry.space_group_name_H-M   'P 1'
#
loop_
_entity.id
_entity.type
_entity.pdbx_description
1 polymer ?
#
loop_
_entity_poly.entity_id
_entity_poly.type
_entity_poly.pdbx_seq_one_letter_code
_entity_poly.pdbx_strand_id
1 'polypeptide(L)'
;MHFYTAIDRELTTRITARGWRTTVKKGVQVIDECGNPKAAKHSIGFNRQYCGNMGKVDNCQFGVFMAYTKSERRLLLNYRLYLPAEWITDSARCDAAGILKEHQIFKNKSRACIRNDL
;
A
#
# COMPACT_ATOMS: atom_id res chain seq x y z
N MET A 1 2.76 15.55 22.83
CA MET A 1 1.99 14.57 22.03
C MET A 1 2.98 13.73 21.21
N HIS A 2 3.59 12.73 21.85
CA HIS A 2 4.67 11.87 21.33
C HIS A 2 4.16 10.42 21.31
N PHE A 3 3.52 9.97 20.23
CA PHE A 3 2.95 8.61 20.16
C PHE A 3 3.36 7.80 18.91
N TYR A 4 4.39 8.21 18.16
CA TYR A 4 4.79 7.52 16.91
C TYR A 4 6.24 7.01 16.83
N THR A 5 7.10 7.30 17.80
CA THR A 5 8.51 6.90 17.75
C THR A 5 8.76 5.71 18.66
N ALA A 6 8.63 4.50 18.09
CA ALA A 6 9.32 3.24 18.44
C ALA A 6 8.44 2.02 18.14
N ILE A 7 7.83 1.98 16.95
CA ILE A 7 7.54 0.66 16.39
C ILE A 7 8.91 0.10 16.00
N ASP A 8 9.39 -0.87 16.77
CA ASP A 8 10.65 -1.56 16.51
C ASP A 8 10.65 -2.08 15.05
N ARG A 9 11.56 -1.52 14.26
CA ARG A 9 11.73 -1.83 12.84
C ARG A 9 12.09 -3.31 12.64
N GLU A 10 12.73 -3.92 13.63
CA GLU A 10 13.04 -5.33 13.66
C GLU A 10 11.78 -6.16 13.89
N LEU A 11 10.91 -5.75 14.82
CA LEU A 11 9.62 -6.40 15.07
C LEU A 11 8.70 -6.33 13.86
N THR A 12 8.55 -5.18 13.20
CA THR A 12 7.77 -5.07 11.96
C THR A 12 8.34 -5.92 10.85
N THR A 13 9.67 -5.92 10.67
CA THR A 13 10.33 -6.78 9.67
C THR A 13 10.09 -8.27 9.96
N ARG A 14 10.20 -8.70 11.22
CA ARG A 14 9.92 -10.08 11.65
C ARG A 14 8.45 -10.45 11.41
N ILE A 15 7.52 -9.56 11.74
CA ILE A 15 6.08 -9.79 11.51
C ILE A 15 5.75 -9.76 10.02
N THR A 16 6.34 -8.90 9.20
CA THR A 16 6.09 -8.89 7.75
C THR A 16 6.63 -10.16 7.08
N ALA A 17 7.90 -10.52 7.33
CA ALA A 17 8.55 -11.65 6.67
C ALA A 17 8.04 -13.01 7.15
N ARG A 18 7.64 -13.09 8.43
CA ARG A 18 7.35 -14.36 9.10
C ARG A 18 6.09 -14.29 9.96
N GLY A 19 5.22 -13.30 9.83
CA GLY A 19 4.04 -13.15 10.70
C GLY A 19 3.12 -14.37 10.70
N TRP A 20 3.07 -15.11 9.58
CA TRP A 20 2.36 -16.39 9.52
C TRP A 20 3.09 -17.57 10.21
N ARG A 21 4.41 -17.47 10.45
CA ARG A 21 5.28 -18.50 11.04
C ARG A 21 5.83 -18.20 12.44
N THR A 22 6.10 -16.94 12.82
CA THR A 22 6.93 -16.60 13.99
C THR A 22 6.31 -15.63 14.99
N THR A 23 5.05 -15.19 14.85
CA THR A 23 4.51 -14.28 15.87
C THR A 23 3.13 -14.71 16.29
N VAL A 24 3.11 -15.43 17.43
CA VAL A 24 1.97 -15.78 18.28
C VAL A 24 0.84 -16.58 17.62
N LYS A 25 0.55 -17.76 18.18
CA LYS A 25 -0.78 -18.38 18.10
C LYS A 25 -1.82 -17.24 18.22
N LYS A 26 -2.65 -17.03 17.18
CA LYS A 26 -3.84 -16.13 17.13
C LYS A 26 -3.71 -14.69 16.56
N GLY A 27 -2.72 -14.34 15.73
CA GLY A 27 -2.74 -13.07 14.97
C GLY A 27 -2.88 -13.26 13.46
N VAL A 28 -3.36 -12.25 12.73
CA VAL A 28 -3.52 -12.27 11.26
C VAL A 28 -2.91 -11.03 10.61
N GLN A 29 -2.38 -11.20 9.40
CA GLN A 29 -2.01 -10.08 8.53
C GLN A 29 -3.21 -9.76 7.63
N VAL A 30 -3.60 -8.49 7.61
CA VAL A 30 -4.68 -7.98 6.75
C VAL A 30 -4.05 -7.07 5.72
N ILE A 31 -4.39 -7.30 4.46
CA ILE A 31 -4.07 -6.41 3.35
C ILE A 31 -5.39 -5.84 2.88
N ASP A 32 -5.48 -4.53 2.82
CA ASP A 32 -6.68 -3.82 2.37
C ASP A 32 -6.28 -2.58 1.56
N GLU A 33 -7.10 -2.21 0.59
CA GLU A 33 -6.93 -0.98 -0.16
C GLU A 33 -7.91 0.11 0.27
N CYS A 34 -7.47 1.35 0.20
CA CYS A 34 -8.33 2.51 0.38
C CYS A 34 -8.23 3.43 -0.84
N GLY A 35 -9.39 3.74 -1.43
CA GLY A 35 -9.51 4.67 -2.55
C GLY A 35 -9.73 6.10 -2.07
N ASN A 36 -8.88 7.01 -2.52
CA ASN A 36 -9.00 8.44 -2.28
C ASN A 36 -9.43 9.15 -3.58
N PRO A 37 -10.65 9.74 -3.63
CA PRO A 37 -11.14 10.47 -4.79
C PRO A 37 -10.21 11.62 -5.18
N LYS A 38 -10.02 11.83 -6.49
CA LYS A 38 -9.20 12.94 -7.01
C LYS A 38 -10.01 13.77 -7.99
N ALA A 39 -10.08 15.07 -7.74
CA ALA A 39 -10.69 16.03 -8.66
C ALA A 39 -9.81 16.27 -9.91
N ALA A 40 -8.48 16.14 -9.79
CA ALA A 40 -7.53 16.41 -10.87
C ALA A 40 -6.77 15.16 -11.32
N LYS A 41 -6.31 15.17 -12.58
CA LYS A 41 -5.58 14.09 -13.27
C LYS A 41 -4.06 14.20 -13.15
N HIS A 42 -3.54 14.85 -12.10
CA HIS A 42 -2.09 15.02 -11.93
C HIS A 42 -1.54 14.25 -10.72
N SER A 43 -2.41 13.63 -9.91
CA SER A 43 -1.97 12.84 -8.76
C SER A 43 -1.33 11.52 -9.20
N ILE A 44 -0.16 11.19 -8.67
CA ILE A 44 0.55 9.95 -9.00
C ILE A 44 -0.35 8.73 -8.81
N GLY A 45 -0.38 7.80 -9.76
CA GLY A 45 -1.17 6.57 -9.67
C GLY A 45 -2.69 6.76 -9.68
N PHE A 46 -3.22 7.94 -10.04
CA PHE A 46 -4.66 8.09 -10.25
C PHE A 46 -5.12 7.26 -11.46
N ASN A 47 -6.28 6.59 -11.35
CA ASN A 47 -6.98 5.99 -12.48
C ASN A 47 -8.49 5.89 -12.19
N ARG A 48 -9.33 5.72 -13.22
CA ARG A 48 -10.76 5.42 -13.08
C ARG A 48 -10.95 3.97 -12.65
N GLN A 49 -11.31 3.77 -11.39
CA GLN A 49 -11.59 2.46 -10.80
C GLN A 49 -12.72 2.59 -9.79
N TYR A 50 -13.34 1.47 -9.40
CA TYR A 50 -14.36 1.47 -8.37
C TYR A 50 -13.77 1.93 -7.02
N CYS A 51 -14.33 3.00 -6.46
CA CYS A 51 -13.94 3.54 -5.17
C CYS A 51 -14.97 3.15 -4.12
N GLY A 52 -14.61 2.26 -3.20
CA GLY A 52 -15.50 1.84 -2.11
C GLY A 52 -16.04 3.01 -1.29
N ASN A 53 -15.19 4.03 -1.03
CA ASN A 53 -15.58 5.22 -0.28
C ASN A 53 -16.65 6.09 -0.97
N MET A 54 -16.78 5.99 -2.30
CA MET A 54 -17.80 6.71 -3.06
C MET A 54 -18.92 5.81 -3.61
N GLY A 55 -18.76 4.49 -3.53
CA GLY A 55 -19.71 3.52 -4.09
C GLY A 55 -19.81 3.51 -5.62
N LYS A 56 -18.84 4.12 -6.35
CA LYS A 56 -18.89 4.28 -7.81
C LYS A 56 -17.51 4.19 -8.47
N VAL A 57 -17.48 4.02 -9.79
CA VAL A 57 -16.26 4.15 -10.61
C VAL A 57 -15.96 5.62 -10.86
N ASP A 58 -14.82 6.09 -10.38
CA ASP A 58 -14.36 7.46 -10.58
C ASP A 58 -12.82 7.55 -10.55
N ASN A 59 -12.29 8.73 -10.85
CA ASN A 59 -10.87 9.02 -10.73
C ASN A 59 -10.44 8.95 -9.27
N CYS A 60 -9.69 7.90 -8.93
CA CYS A 60 -9.21 7.68 -7.57
C CYS A 60 -7.76 7.27 -7.56
N GLN A 61 -7.10 7.62 -6.46
CA GLN A 61 -5.77 7.15 -6.11
C GLN A 61 -5.93 6.08 -5.03
N PHE A 62 -5.22 4.96 -5.12
CA PHE A 62 -5.37 3.87 -4.15
C PHE A 62 -4.09 3.69 -3.35
N GLY A 63 -4.22 3.70 -2.02
CA GLY A 63 -3.21 3.17 -1.13
C GLY A 63 -3.54 1.72 -0.80
N VAL A 64 -2.53 0.86 -0.76
CA VAL A 64 -2.66 -0.49 -0.20
C VAL A 64 -1.94 -0.48 1.15
N PHE A 65 -2.57 -1.08 2.15
CA PHE A 65 -2.11 -1.09 3.52
C PHE A 65 -1.97 -2.52 4.00
N MET A 66 -0.93 -2.77 4.79
CA MET A 66 -0.74 -4.03 5.48
C MET A 66 -0.76 -3.76 6.98
N ALA A 67 -1.68 -4.41 7.68
CA ALA A 67 -1.77 -4.34 9.13
C ALA A 67 -1.65 -5.73 9.74
N TYR A 68 -1.09 -5.79 10.94
CA TYR A 68 -1.17 -6.94 11.81
C TYR A 68 -2.25 -6.73 12.85
N THR A 69 -3.10 -7.73 13.03
CA THR A 69 -4.19 -7.73 14.01
C THR A 69 -4.02 -8.90 14.95
N LYS A 70 -4.21 -8.63 16.25
CA LYS A 70 -4.30 -9.65 17.29
C LYS A 70 -5.21 -9.15 18.40
N SER A 71 -6.35 -9.82 18.60
CA SER A 71 -7.38 -9.37 19.56
C SER A 71 -7.72 -7.88 19.30
N GLU A 72 -7.74 -7.04 20.32
CA GLU A 72 -8.02 -5.59 20.21
C GLU A 72 -6.83 -4.75 19.71
N ARG A 73 -5.70 -5.38 19.35
CA ARG A 73 -4.51 -4.65 18.89
C ARG A 73 -4.44 -4.63 17.37
N ARG A 74 -4.03 -3.48 16.84
CA ARG A 74 -3.77 -3.24 15.42
C ARG A 74 -2.42 -2.54 15.29
N LEU A 75 -1.59 -3.02 14.37
CA LEU A 75 -0.30 -2.42 14.03
C LEU A 75 -0.20 -2.26 12.52
N LEU A 76 -0.05 -1.04 12.03
CA LEU A 76 0.26 -0.80 10.63
C LEU A 76 1.70 -1.24 10.36
N LEU A 77 1.87 -2.21 9.46
CA LEU A 77 3.19 -2.75 9.09
C LEU A 77 3.77 -2.08 7.85
N ASN A 78 2.91 -1.81 6.86
CA ASN A 78 3.34 -1.25 5.58
C ASN A 78 2.21 -0.46 4.93
N TYR A 79 2.58 0.50 4.08
CA TYR A 79 1.66 1.17 3.18
C TYR A 79 2.39 1.47 1.88
N ARG A 80 1.73 1.29 0.73
CA ARG A 80 2.26 1.71 -0.57
C ARG A 80 1.17 2.32 -1.43
N LEU A 81 1.57 3.30 -2.24
CA LEU A 81 0.75 3.78 -3.33
C LEU A 81 0.64 2.68 -4.41
N TYR A 82 -0.57 2.35 -4.84
CA TYR A 82 -0.80 1.47 -5.98
C TYR A 82 -0.59 2.23 -7.28
N LEU A 83 0.26 1.69 -8.16
CA LEU A 83 0.52 2.23 -9.49
C LEU A 83 -0.19 1.36 -10.55
N PRO A 84 -1.27 1.85 -11.18
CA PRO A 84 -2.03 1.09 -12.18
C PRO A 84 -1.20 0.74 -13.42
N ALA A 85 -1.57 -0.33 -14.14
CA ALA A 85 -0.85 -0.77 -15.34
C ALA A 85 -0.69 0.34 -16.40
N GLU A 86 -1.72 1.17 -16.59
CA GLU A 86 -1.69 2.32 -17.52
C GLU A 86 -0.59 3.35 -17.21
N TRP A 87 -0.17 3.47 -15.95
CA TRP A 87 0.96 4.31 -15.58
C TRP A 87 2.28 3.65 -15.98
N ILE A 88 2.41 2.35 -15.72
CA ILE A 88 3.63 1.59 -16.00
C ILE A 88 3.94 1.57 -17.51
N THR A 89 2.92 1.53 -18.34
CA THR A 89 3.06 1.57 -19.81
C THR A 89 3.44 2.94 -20.35
N ASP A 90 3.40 3.99 -19.52
CA ASP A 90 3.74 5.37 -19.87
C ASP A 90 4.95 5.83 -19.04
N SER A 91 6.14 5.44 -19.50
CA SER A 91 7.40 5.75 -18.82
C SER A 91 7.67 7.26 -18.72
N ALA A 92 7.30 8.03 -19.74
CA ALA A 92 7.45 9.48 -19.75
C ALA A 92 6.61 10.13 -18.65
N ARG A 93 5.37 9.68 -18.46
CA ARG A 93 4.52 10.11 -17.34
C ARG A 93 5.06 9.70 -15.99
N CYS A 94 5.62 8.50 -15.86
CA CYS A 94 6.27 8.06 -14.62
C CYS A 94 7.50 8.92 -14.29
N ASP A 95 8.31 9.25 -15.30
CA ASP A 95 9.52 10.08 -15.15
C ASP A 95 9.15 11.52 -14.77
N ALA A 96 8.15 12.10 -15.43
CA ALA A 96 7.63 13.43 -15.08
C ALA A 96 7.05 13.48 -13.65
N ALA A 97 6.54 12.35 -13.14
CA ALA A 97 6.05 12.19 -11.78
C ALA A 97 7.15 11.85 -10.75
N GLY A 98 8.41 11.68 -11.18
CA GLY A 98 9.53 11.34 -10.30
C GLY A 98 9.50 9.91 -9.76
N ILE A 99 8.80 8.98 -10.43
CA ILE A 99 8.73 7.58 -10.01
C ILE A 99 10.05 6.90 -10.37
N LEU A 100 10.75 6.34 -9.38
CA LEU A 100 11.99 5.59 -9.59
C LEU A 100 11.77 4.41 -10.55
N LYS A 101 12.74 4.12 -11.42
CA LYS A 101 12.63 3.06 -12.45
C LYS A 101 12.32 1.68 -11.86
N GLU A 102 12.85 1.36 -10.69
CA GLU A 102 12.54 0.13 -9.95
C GLU A 102 11.08 0.04 -9.46
N HIS A 103 10.38 1.17 -9.36
CA HIS A 103 8.96 1.23 -9.03
C HIS A 103 8.06 1.30 -10.26
N GLN A 104 8.62 1.50 -11.46
CA GLN A 104 7.92 1.44 -12.75
C GLN A 104 7.72 -0.02 -13.21
N ILE A 105 7.34 -0.89 -12.28
CA ILE A 105 7.05 -2.31 -12.55
C ILE A 105 5.64 -2.60 -12.05
N PHE A 106 4.80 -3.17 -12.91
CA PHE A 106 3.46 -3.53 -12.53
C PHE A 106 3.45 -4.57 -11.41
N LYS A 107 2.72 -4.26 -10.34
CA LYS A 107 2.41 -5.17 -9.23
C LYS A 107 0.91 -5.13 -9.02
N ASN A 108 0.27 -6.29 -8.91
CA ASN A 108 -1.11 -6.31 -8.41
C ASN A 108 -1.17 -5.78 -6.96
N LYS A 109 -2.34 -5.36 -6.50
CA LYS A 109 -2.53 -4.73 -5.19
C LYS A 109 -1.93 -5.56 -4.04
N SER A 110 -2.19 -6.86 -4.01
CA SER A 110 -1.66 -7.76 -2.97
C SER A 110 -0.12 -7.78 -2.98
N ARG A 111 0.51 -7.89 -4.16
CA ARG A 111 1.97 -7.87 -4.29
C ARG A 111 2.59 -6.51 -3.97
N ALA A 112 1.86 -5.42 -4.16
CA ALA A 112 2.36 -4.08 -3.86
C ALA A 112 2.75 -3.93 -2.38
N CYS A 113 2.04 -4.58 -1.45
CA CYS A 113 2.34 -4.49 -0.02
C CYS A 113 3.24 -5.59 0.56
N ILE A 114 3.43 -6.71 -0.14
CA ILE A 114 4.17 -7.87 0.38
C ILE A 114 5.69 -7.71 0.24
N ARG A 115 6.18 -7.04 -0.79
CA ARG A 115 7.61 -6.84 -1.00
C ARG A 115 8.08 -5.52 -0.37
N ASN A 116 8.86 -5.62 0.71
CA ASN A 116 9.72 -4.54 1.21
C ASN A 116 10.96 -4.44 0.34
N ASP A 117 10.78 -3.93 -0.87
CA ASP A 117 11.89 -3.40 -1.65
C ASP A 117 12.21 -2.04 -0.98
N LEU A 118 13.24 -2.02 -0.14
CA LEU A 118 13.84 -0.83 0.47
C LEU A 118 14.67 -0.06 -0.56
#